data_AF-A0A538RX17-F1
#
_entry.id   AF-A0A538RX17-F1
#
_cell.length_a   1.000
_cell.length_b   1.000
_cell.length_c   1.000
_cell.angle_alpha   90.00
_cell.angle_beta   90.00
_cell.angle_gamma   90.00
#
_symmetry.space_group_name_H-M   'P 1'
#
loop_
_entity.id
_entity.type
_entity.pdbx_description
1 polymer ?
#
loop_
_entity_poly.entity_id
_entity_poly.type
_entity_poly.pdbx_seq_one_letter_code
_entity_poly.pdbx_strand_id
1 'polypeptide(L)'
;MPGEEKTLLTSFEVTVLESRGTFNLVVPALVSNALLRKISASAGAKPRMRSDSSERLRTRVLQCPFQMDLCMTSLRAPMHDLAGLVPGKLLIMRRSVQHRVSLLAGDREVFRAAVARQGTTRAAQVLERCLEGPSTRKRRA
;
A
#
# COMPACT_ATOMS: atom_id res chain seq x y z
N MET A 1 -10.81 46.25 40.89
CA MET A 1 -11.16 44.95 40.30
C MET A 1 -10.25 44.75 39.10
N PRO A 2 -9.37 43.72 39.06
CA PRO A 2 -8.62 43.46 37.84
C PRO A 2 -9.63 43.02 36.77
N GLY A 3 -9.52 43.60 35.57
CA GLY A 3 -10.53 43.49 34.51
C GLY A 3 -10.72 42.06 34.02
N GLU A 4 -11.97 41.71 33.73
CA GLU A 4 -12.35 40.41 33.15
C GLU A 4 -11.54 40.12 31.88
N GLU A 5 -10.69 39.10 31.94
CA GLU A 5 -9.94 38.63 30.79
C GLU A 5 -10.89 37.88 29.84
N LYS A 6 -11.08 38.42 28.63
CA LYS A 6 -11.96 37.80 27.63
C LYS A 6 -11.30 36.54 27.07
N THR A 7 -12.05 35.44 26.99
CA THR A 7 -11.58 34.16 26.45
C THR A 7 -12.24 33.86 25.11
N LEU A 8 -11.50 33.30 24.16
CA LEU A 8 -11.98 32.86 22.86
C LEU A 8 -12.00 31.34 22.80
N LEU A 9 -13.15 30.76 22.44
CA LEU A 9 -13.29 29.36 22.08
C LEU A 9 -13.28 29.24 20.55
N THR A 10 -12.38 28.42 20.02
CA THR A 10 -12.33 28.06 18.61
C THR A 10 -12.55 26.57 18.46
N SER A 11 -13.57 26.17 17.70
CA SER A 11 -13.90 24.78 17.42
C SER A 11 -13.44 24.41 16.03
N PHE A 12 -12.59 23.39 15.94
CA PHE A 12 -12.11 22.82 14.69
C PHE A 12 -12.77 21.49 14.45
N GLU A 13 -13.12 21.21 13.21
CA GLU A 13 -13.47 19.87 12.81
C GLU A 13 -12.21 19.16 12.30
N VAL A 14 -11.91 18.01 12.89
CA VAL A 14 -10.72 17.22 12.60
C VAL A 14 -11.16 15.90 12.01
N THR A 15 -10.63 15.59 10.84
CA THR A 15 -10.77 14.27 10.22
C THR A 15 -9.41 13.58 10.25
N VAL A 16 -9.32 12.45 10.94
CA VAL A 16 -8.11 11.61 10.98
C VAL A 16 -8.50 10.22 10.48
N LEU A 17 -7.87 9.80 9.38
CA LEU A 17 -8.22 8.57 8.66
C LEU A 17 -9.73 8.58 8.27
N GLU A 18 -10.53 7.72 8.88
CA GLU A 18 -11.98 7.60 8.66
C GLU A 18 -12.82 8.15 9.83
N SER A 19 -12.17 8.74 10.84
CA SER A 19 -12.81 9.29 12.03
C SER A 19 -12.97 10.81 11.93
N ARG A 20 -14.17 11.32 12.19
CA ARG A 20 -14.46 12.76 12.26
C ARG A 20 -14.79 13.15 13.69
N GLY A 21 -14.20 14.24 14.19
CA GLY A 21 -14.44 14.74 15.54
C GLY A 21 -14.17 16.23 15.68
N THR A 22 -14.60 16.83 16.78
CA THR A 22 -14.39 18.24 17.06
C THR A 22 -13.25 18.44 18.06
N PHE A 23 -12.33 19.35 17.76
CA PHE A 23 -11.28 19.81 18.66
C PHE A 23 -11.57 21.25 19.09
N ASN A 24 -11.69 21.48 20.39
CA ASN A 24 -12.03 22.78 20.96
C ASN A 24 -10.78 23.39 21.61
N LEU A 25 -10.39 24.58 21.16
CA LEU A 25 -9.27 25.35 21.71
C LEU A 25 -9.80 26.58 22.44
N VAL A 26 -9.48 26.72 23.72
CA VAL A 26 -9.85 27.86 24.57
C VAL A 26 -8.61 28.66 24.92
N VAL A 27 -8.54 29.92 24.51
CA VAL A 27 -7.37 30.78 24.72
C VAL A 27 -7.78 32.19 25.13
N PRO A 28 -6.96 32.92 25.90
CA PRO A 28 -7.21 34.33 26.15
C PRO A 28 -7.27 35.14 24.85
N ALA A 29 -8.22 36.06 24.75
CA ALA A 29 -8.44 36.88 23.56
C ALA A 29 -7.18 37.69 23.20
N LEU A 30 -6.39 38.10 24.20
CA LEU A 30 -5.17 38.89 24.01
C LEU A 30 -4.11 38.15 23.16
N VAL A 31 -4.06 36.82 23.24
CA VAL A 31 -3.09 35.99 22.49
C VAL A 31 -3.70 35.29 21.28
N SER A 32 -5.04 35.31 21.13
CA SER A 32 -5.78 34.63 20.07
C SER A 32 -5.28 35.00 18.66
N ASN A 33 -5.12 36.29 18.37
CA ASN A 33 -4.67 36.78 17.07
C ASN A 33 -3.22 36.38 16.75
N ALA A 34 -2.36 36.20 17.76
CA ALA A 34 -1.00 35.73 17.55
C ALA A 34 -0.99 34.23 17.22
N LEU A 35 -1.81 33.44 17.93
CA LEU A 35 -1.97 32.01 17.68
C LEU A 35 -2.60 31.73 16.31
N LEU A 36 -3.68 32.44 15.96
CA LEU A 36 -4.32 32.31 14.65
C LEU A 36 -3.36 32.64 13.50
N ARG A 37 -2.54 33.69 13.63
CA ARG A 37 -1.51 34.02 12.63
C ARG A 37 -0.46 32.91 12.49
N LYS A 38 -0.01 32.33 13.60
CA LYS A 38 0.99 31.25 13.59
C LYS A 38 0.43 29.96 12.97
N ILE A 39 -0.82 29.61 13.29
CA ILE A 39 -1.52 28.47 12.70
C ILE A 39 -1.73 28.71 11.20
N SER A 40 -2.22 29.89 10.81
CA SER A 40 -2.45 30.25 9.41
C SER A 40 -1.17 30.23 8.59
N ALA A 41 -0.05 30.69 9.15
CA ALA A 41 1.27 30.60 8.50
C ALA A 41 1.73 29.15 8.27
N SER A 42 1.24 28.20 9.07
CA SER A 42 1.52 26.77 8.93
C SER A 42 0.46 25.98 8.13
N ALA A 43 -0.67 26.60 7.76
CA ALA A 43 -1.84 25.91 7.19
C ALA A 43 -1.61 25.30 5.79
N GLY A 44 -0.53 25.66 5.10
CA GLY A 44 -0.11 25.06 3.83
C GLY A 44 1.09 24.11 3.95
N ALA A 45 1.73 24.04 5.12
CA ALA A 45 2.85 23.13 5.33
C ALA A 45 2.28 21.73 5.54
N LYS A 46 2.48 20.83 4.57
CA LYS A 46 2.32 19.39 4.78
C LYS A 46 3.00 19.07 6.11
N PRO A 47 2.31 18.47 7.10
CA PRO A 47 2.96 18.11 8.34
C PRO A 47 4.16 17.27 7.96
N ARG A 48 5.37 17.81 8.17
CA ARG A 48 6.58 17.01 8.06
C ARG A 48 6.39 15.91 9.09
N MET A 49 6.06 14.70 8.63
CA MET A 49 6.24 13.52 9.46
C MET A 49 7.64 13.68 10.05
N ARG A 50 7.75 13.71 11.38
CA ARG A 50 9.07 13.74 12.03
C ARG A 50 9.90 12.64 11.38
N SER A 51 11.16 12.90 11.04
CA SER A 51 12.04 11.96 10.34
C SER A 51 11.95 10.54 10.94
N ASP A 52 11.94 10.47 12.27
CA ASP A 52 11.78 9.23 13.04
C ASP A 52 10.51 8.45 12.71
N SER A 53 9.39 9.14 12.47
CA SER A 53 8.12 8.49 12.12
C SER A 53 8.18 7.88 10.72
N SER A 54 8.80 8.58 9.75
CA SER A 54 8.98 8.06 8.40
C SER A 54 9.98 6.90 8.35
N GLU A 55 11.06 6.98 9.12
CA GLU A 55 12.04 5.91 9.23
C GLU A 55 11.45 4.68 9.92
N ARG A 56 10.73 4.86 11.03
CA ARG A 56 10.01 3.74 11.70
C ARG A 56 8.98 3.10 10.79
N LEU A 57 8.24 3.89 10.01
CA LEU A 57 7.31 3.36 9.03
C LEU A 57 8.04 2.57 7.94
N ARG A 58 9.12 3.11 7.38
CA ARG A 58 9.94 2.40 6.38
C ARG A 58 10.47 1.07 6.93
N THR A 59 11.01 1.07 8.14
CA THR A 59 11.52 -0.14 8.81
C THR A 59 10.41 -1.18 8.97
N ARG A 60 9.21 -0.77 9.41
CA ARG A 60 8.06 -1.68 9.53
C ARG A 60 7.61 -2.24 8.18
N VAL A 61 7.58 -1.41 7.13
CA VAL A 61 7.20 -1.84 5.78
C VAL A 61 8.19 -2.86 5.23
N LEU A 62 9.50 -2.67 5.46
CA LEU A 62 10.54 -3.62 5.04
C LEU A 62 10.44 -4.99 5.72
N GLN A 63 9.81 -5.06 6.89
CA GLN A 63 9.60 -6.29 7.64
C GLN A 63 8.23 -6.93 7.38
N CYS A 64 7.36 -6.27 6.60
CA CYS A 64 6.04 -6.79 6.31
C CYS A 64 6.15 -7.99 5.35
N PRO A 65 5.58 -9.16 5.68
CA PRO A 65 5.52 -10.27 4.75
C PRO A 65 4.55 -9.93 3.61
N PHE A 66 4.98 -10.17 2.37
CA PHE A 66 4.13 -10.08 1.20
C PHE A 66 3.84 -11.48 0.68
N GLN A 67 2.58 -11.74 0.32
CA GLN A 67 2.23 -12.95 -0.40
C GLN A 67 2.85 -12.89 -1.79
N MET A 68 3.62 -13.92 -2.12
CA MET A 68 4.31 -14.06 -3.39
C MET A 68 3.85 -15.33 -4.09
N ASP A 69 3.37 -15.20 -5.31
CA ASP A 69 2.86 -16.31 -6.11
C ASP A 69 3.73 -16.50 -7.36
N LEU A 70 4.13 -17.74 -7.63
CA LEU A 70 4.92 -18.11 -8.81
C LEU A 70 4.01 -18.85 -9.79
N CYS A 71 3.60 -18.17 -10.87
CA CYS A 71 2.51 -18.65 -11.72
C CYS A 71 2.88 -18.68 -13.21
N MET A 72 2.29 -19.65 -13.91
CA MET A 72 2.27 -19.67 -15.38
C MET A 72 1.09 -18.85 -15.88
N THR A 73 1.34 -17.59 -16.22
CA THR A 73 0.30 -16.71 -16.77
C THR A 73 -0.11 -17.18 -18.18
N SER A 74 -1.40 -17.03 -18.54
CA SER A 74 -1.97 -17.34 -19.87
C SER A 74 -1.97 -18.81 -20.32
N LEU A 75 -2.02 -19.75 -19.36
CA LEU A 75 -2.13 -21.17 -19.68
C LEU A 75 -3.51 -21.49 -20.27
N ARG A 76 -3.54 -22.17 -21.42
CA ARG A 76 -4.78 -22.62 -22.07
C ARG A 76 -4.85 -24.13 -22.05
N ALA A 77 -5.97 -24.67 -21.59
CA ALA A 77 -6.30 -26.09 -21.62
C ALA A 77 -7.62 -26.29 -22.37
N PRO A 78 -7.75 -27.35 -23.20
CA PRO A 78 -9.02 -27.70 -23.82
C PRO A 78 -10.11 -27.99 -22.79
N MET A 79 -11.35 -27.59 -23.05
CA MET A 79 -12.47 -27.80 -22.12
C MET A 79 -12.73 -29.29 -21.84
N HIS A 80 -12.55 -30.16 -22.84
CA HIS A 80 -12.73 -31.61 -22.65
C HIS A 80 -11.70 -32.20 -21.66
N ASP A 81 -10.48 -31.68 -21.63
CA ASP A 81 -9.46 -32.11 -20.68
C ASP A 81 -9.83 -31.69 -19.26
N LEU A 82 -10.31 -30.45 -19.10
CA LEU A 82 -10.75 -29.90 -17.81
C LEU A 82 -11.98 -30.62 -17.27
N ALA A 83 -12.99 -30.89 -18.11
CA ALA A 83 -14.23 -31.55 -17.71
C ALA A 83 -13.99 -32.99 -17.24
N GLY A 84 -12.95 -33.65 -17.76
CA GLY A 84 -12.59 -35.01 -17.38
C GLY A 84 -11.47 -35.10 -16.34
N LEU A 85 -11.15 -34.04 -15.60
CA LEU A 85 -10.11 -34.09 -14.55
C LEU A 85 -10.59 -34.89 -13.34
N VAL A 86 -9.76 -35.85 -12.94
CA VAL A 86 -9.94 -36.67 -11.74
C VAL A 86 -8.59 -36.86 -11.06
N PRO A 87 -8.53 -37.14 -9.74
CA PRO A 87 -7.27 -37.44 -9.07
C PRO A 87 -6.47 -38.53 -9.80
N GLY A 88 -5.18 -38.28 -10.04
CA GLY A 88 -4.29 -39.18 -10.78
C GLY A 88 -4.21 -38.92 -12.29
N LYS A 89 -5.14 -38.14 -12.88
CA LYS A 89 -5.07 -37.76 -14.29
C LYS A 89 -4.10 -36.59 -14.49
N LEU A 90 -3.27 -36.67 -15.52
CA LEU A 90 -2.30 -35.63 -15.87
C LEU A 90 -2.92 -34.62 -16.84
N LEU A 91 -2.86 -33.33 -16.48
CA LEU A 91 -3.19 -32.24 -17.39
C LEU A 91 -1.93 -31.81 -18.14
N ILE A 92 -1.87 -32.08 -19.44
CA ILE A 92 -0.70 -31.75 -20.26
C ILE A 92 -0.72 -30.26 -20.61
N MET A 93 0.30 -29.56 -20.11
CA MET A 93 0.47 -28.13 -20.37
C MET A 93 1.33 -27.92 -21.62
N ARG A 94 0.84 -27.09 -22.56
CA ARG A 94 1.55 -26.78 -23.82
C ARG A 94 2.70 -25.77 -23.66
N ARG A 95 3.40 -25.80 -22.52
CA ARG A 95 4.57 -24.95 -22.25
C ARG A 95 5.69 -25.80 -21.65
N SER A 96 6.91 -25.56 -22.13
CA SER A 96 8.12 -26.17 -21.56
C SER A 96 8.26 -25.86 -20.07
N VAL A 97 8.75 -26.82 -19.30
CA VAL A 97 9.07 -26.67 -17.87
C VAL A 97 10.16 -25.62 -17.65
N GLN A 98 10.99 -25.36 -18.66
CA GLN A 98 12.07 -24.37 -18.59
C GLN A 98 11.59 -22.94 -18.91
N HIS A 99 10.31 -22.74 -19.24
CA HIS A 99 9.83 -21.39 -19.53
C HIS A 99 9.85 -20.48 -18.31
N ARG A 100 10.15 -19.21 -18.57
CA ARG A 100 10.00 -18.13 -17.60
C ARG A 100 8.54 -18.00 -17.17
N VAL A 101 8.34 -17.94 -15.87
CA VAL A 101 7.05 -17.77 -15.18
C VAL A 101 6.98 -16.39 -14.54
N SER A 102 5.76 -15.93 -14.28
CA SER A 102 5.54 -14.65 -13.63
C SER A 102 5.64 -14.85 -12.12
N LEU A 103 6.39 -13.97 -11.45
CA LEU A 103 6.41 -13.85 -10.00
C LEU A 103 5.55 -12.64 -9.63
N LEU A 104 4.48 -12.90 -8.90
CA LEU A 104 3.47 -11.92 -8.54
C LEU A 104 3.54 -11.56 -7.06
N ALA A 105 3.30 -10.29 -6.74
CA ALA A 105 3.03 -9.83 -5.39
C ALA A 105 1.53 -9.46 -5.34
N GLY A 106 0.71 -10.33 -4.73
CA GLY A 106 -0.73 -10.33 -4.96
C GLY A 106 -1.05 -10.58 -6.44
N ASP A 107 -1.93 -9.78 -7.04
CA ASP A 107 -2.32 -9.91 -8.47
C ASP A 107 -1.37 -9.19 -9.44
N ARG A 108 -0.26 -8.65 -8.94
CA ARG A 108 0.64 -7.81 -9.73
C ARG A 108 1.92 -8.55 -10.09
N GLU A 109 2.16 -8.73 -11.38
CA GLU A 109 3.45 -9.22 -11.88
C GLU A 109 4.55 -8.20 -11.58
N VAL A 110 5.55 -8.62 -10.79
CA VAL A 110 6.69 -7.79 -10.39
C VAL A 110 7.99 -8.24 -11.02
N PHE A 111 8.13 -9.55 -11.28
CA PHE A 111 9.30 -10.13 -11.93
C PHE A 111 8.92 -11.26 -12.87
N ARG A 112 9.80 -11.53 -13.84
CA ARG A 112 9.88 -12.83 -14.51
C ARG A 112 10.95 -13.67 -13.83
N ALA A 113 10.63 -14.93 -13.60
CA ALA A 113 11.48 -15.88 -12.89
C ALA A 113 11.51 -17.24 -13.57
N ALA A 114 12.47 -18.08 -13.21
CA ALA A 114 12.44 -19.52 -13.50
C ALA A 114 12.16 -20.28 -12.20
N VAL A 115 11.44 -21.39 -12.30
CA VAL A 115 11.28 -22.32 -11.18
C VAL A 115 12.65 -22.95 -10.89
N ALA A 116 13.10 -22.81 -9.65
CA ALA A 116 14.36 -23.34 -9.16
C ALA A 116 14.13 -24.21 -7.92
N ARG A 117 15.19 -24.87 -7.45
CA ARG A 117 15.17 -25.64 -6.21
C ARG A 117 16.39 -25.30 -5.38
N GLN A 118 16.20 -25.09 -4.09
CA GLN A 118 17.27 -24.94 -3.11
C GLN A 118 17.13 -26.07 -2.09
N GLY A 119 18.00 -27.08 -2.18
CA GLY A 119 17.87 -28.29 -1.37
C GLY A 119 16.53 -29.00 -1.63
N THR A 120 15.71 -29.15 -0.60
CA THR A 120 14.36 -29.76 -0.70
C THR A 120 13.25 -28.74 -0.96
N THR A 121 13.57 -27.45 -1.02
CA THR A 121 12.58 -26.37 -1.11
C THR A 121 12.47 -25.81 -2.53
N ARG A 122 11.25 -25.50 -2.98
CA ARG A 122 11.02 -24.77 -4.24
C ARG A 122 11.49 -23.33 -4.08
N ALA A 123 12.17 -22.82 -5.10
CA ALA A 123 12.67 -21.46 -5.15
C ALA A 123 12.28 -20.81 -6.48
N ALA A 124 12.36 -19.49 -6.54
CA ALA A 124 12.21 -18.72 -7.77
C ALA A 124 13.54 -18.03 -8.07
N GLN A 125 14.14 -18.33 -9.21
CA GLN A 125 15.29 -17.58 -9.70
C GLN A 125 14.77 -16.35 -10.45
N VAL A 126 14.93 -15.17 -9.87
CA VAL A 126 14.55 -13.90 -10.51
C VAL A 126 15.46 -13.66 -11.72
N LEU A 127 14.85 -13.36 -12.87
CA LEU A 127 15.56 -13.14 -14.12
C LEU A 127 15.45 -11.68 -14.58
N GLU A 128 14.23 -11.14 -14.58
CA GLU A 128 13.95 -9.80 -15.09
C GLU A 128 12.92 -9.10 -14.21
N ARG A 129 13.06 -7.78 -14.02
CA ARG A 129 12.05 -6.96 -13.36
C ARG A 129 11.02 -6.49 -14.38
N CYS A 130 9.75 -6.67 -14.07
CA CYS A 130 8.68 -6.10 -14.89
C CYS A 130 8.57 -4.61 -14.56
N LEU A 131 8.86 -3.75 -15.55
CA LEU A 131 8.60 -2.32 -15.43
C LEU A 131 7.09 -2.11 -15.39
N GLU A 132 6.60 -1.41 -14.38
CA GLU A 132 5.20 -1.06 -14.26
C GLU A 132 4.76 -0.23 -15.48
N GLY A 133 3.88 -0.77 -16.33
CA GLY A 133 3.03 0.07 -17.17
C GLY A 133 2.07 0.86 -16.26
N PRO A 134 1.71 2.11 -16.62
CA PRO A 134 0.94 2.98 -15.74
C PRO A 134 -0.36 2.30 -15.32
N SER A 135 -0.53 2.14 -14.01
CA SER A 135 -1.78 1.71 -13.41
C SER A 135 -2.87 2.71 -13.80
N THR A 136 -3.66 2.37 -14.82
CA THR A 136 -4.86 3.12 -15.19
C THR A 136 -5.89 2.88 -14.09
N ARG A 137 -5.75 3.61 -12.99
CA ARG A 137 -6.82 3.87 -12.03
C ARG A 137 -7.86 4.71 -12.77
N LYS A 138 -8.78 4.06 -13.50
CA LYS A 138 -10.04 4.69 -13.94
C LYS A 138 -10.80 5.06 -12.67
N ARG A 139 -10.65 6.31 -12.22
CA ARG A 139 -11.65 6.99 -11.40
C ARG A 139 -12.93 7.00 -12.23
N ARG A 140 -13.94 6.23 -11.83
CA ARG A 140 -15.31 6.49 -12.26
C ARG A 140 -15.73 7.80 -11.60
N ALA A 141 -16.18 8.72 -12.45
CA ALA A 141 -16.92 9.93 -12.08
C ALA A 141 -18.30 9.55 -11.53
#